data_AF-A0A926W2K2-F1
#
_entry.id   AF-A0A926W2K2-F1
#
_cell.length_a   1.000
_cell.length_b   1.000
_cell.length_c   1.000
_cell.angle_alpha   90.00
_cell.angle_beta   90.00
_cell.angle_gamma   90.00
#
_symmetry.space_group_name_H-M   'P 1'
#
loop_
_entity.id
_entity.type
_entity.pdbx_description
1 polymer ?
#
loop_
_entity_poly.entity_id
_entity_poly.type
_entity_poly.pdbx_seq_one_letter_code
_entity_poly.pdbx_strand_id
1 'polypeptide(L)'
;MTQSKDPTQLTDLLQQLKLAMTAIAANNPPNWKRTLADYLKPDWPQAIGAIPTRKDRHGPTVLWWMGHYYTRRSGENKKFGAAIWFSRSAGADAEGNARYIRLITFSDAPMPDAEDLPDYVVSALKKATTEQRQ
;
A
#
# COMPACT_ATOMS: atom_id res chain seq x y z
N MET A 1 27.58 -0.11 40.52
CA MET A 1 26.55 0.89 40.21
C MET A 1 25.75 0.42 39.01
N THR A 2 24.65 -0.28 39.26
CA THR A 2 23.71 -0.73 38.23
C THR A 2 22.92 0.49 37.75
N GLN A 3 23.05 0.85 36.46
CA GLN A 3 22.12 1.79 35.86
C GLN A 3 20.72 1.19 35.93
N SER A 4 19.92 1.70 36.86
CA SER A 4 18.47 1.52 36.86
C SER A 4 17.97 2.02 35.50
N LYS A 5 17.45 1.13 34.67
CA LYS A 5 16.73 1.51 33.45
C LYS A 5 15.47 2.24 33.88
N ASP A 6 15.54 3.57 33.86
CA ASP A 6 14.41 4.43 34.17
C ASP A 6 13.26 4.08 33.19
N PRO A 7 12.10 3.60 33.69
CA PRO A 7 10.97 3.21 32.83
C PRO A 7 10.46 4.35 31.94
N THR A 8 10.77 5.60 32.32
CA THR A 8 10.46 6.80 31.55
C THR A 8 11.25 6.85 30.24
N GLN A 9 12.53 6.45 30.25
CA GLN A 9 13.38 6.46 29.04
C GLN A 9 12.92 5.45 27.99
N LEU A 10 12.48 4.26 28.42
CA LEU A 10 11.96 3.25 27.50
C LEU A 10 10.64 3.73 26.85
N THR A 11 9.78 4.35 27.65
CA THR A 11 8.49 4.88 27.16
C THR A 11 8.71 5.99 26.12
N ASP A 12 9.64 6.91 26.39
CA ASP A 12 9.99 7.98 25.45
C ASP A 12 10.59 7.43 24.15
N LEU A 13 11.48 6.43 24.24
CA LEU A 13 12.08 5.80 23.07
C LEU A 13 11.01 5.11 22.20
N LEU A 14 10.06 4.40 22.82
CA LEU A 14 8.96 3.76 22.11
C LEU A 14 8.05 4.78 21.43
N GLN A 15 7.80 5.92 22.08
CA GLN A 15 7.01 7.00 21.51
C GLN A 15 7.71 7.64 20.30
N GLN A 16 9.02 7.88 20.40
CA GLN A 16 9.83 8.40 19.29
C GLN A 16 9.87 7.41 18.11
N LEU A 17 10.08 6.12 18.39
CA LEU A 17 10.06 5.07 17.37
C LEU A 17 8.70 5.00 16.66
N LYS A 18 7.60 5.05 17.42
CA LYS A 18 6.24 5.07 16.87
C LYS A 18 6.02 6.27 15.96
N LEU A 19 6.48 7.46 16.36
CA LEU A 19 6.37 8.68 15.55
C LEU A 19 7.17 8.55 14.25
N ALA A 20 8.43 8.10 14.32
CA ALA A 20 9.28 7.89 13.14
C ALA A 20 8.67 6.86 12.17
N MET A 21 8.23 5.71 12.68
CA MET A 21 7.57 4.69 11.86
C MET A 21 6.28 5.19 11.23
N THR A 22 5.47 5.96 11.97
CA THR A 22 4.25 6.59 11.45
C THR A 22 4.59 7.53 10.30
N ALA A 23 5.62 8.38 10.45
CA ALA A 23 6.04 9.32 9.40
C ALA A 23 6.56 8.61 8.14
N ILE A 24 7.29 7.51 8.30
CA ILE A 24 7.78 6.71 7.17
C ILE A 24 6.61 6.03 6.44
N ALA A 25 5.75 5.34 7.20
CA ALA A 25 4.60 4.61 6.67
C ALA A 25 3.60 5.55 6.00
N ALA A 26 3.40 6.75 6.55
CA ALA A 26 2.54 7.79 6.02
C ALA A 26 2.91 8.17 4.58
N ASN A 27 4.22 8.28 4.28
CA ASN A 27 4.72 8.65 2.95
C ASN A 27 4.76 7.48 1.97
N ASN A 28 4.95 6.25 2.47
CA ASN A 28 5.07 5.04 1.66
C ASN A 28 4.06 4.00 2.13
N PRO A 29 2.75 4.20 1.87
CA PRO A 29 1.76 3.21 2.22
C PRO A 29 2.02 1.91 1.46
N PRO A 30 1.79 0.75 2.08
CA PRO A 30 2.22 -0.56 1.56
C PRO A 30 1.45 -1.03 0.32
N ASN A 31 0.33 -0.37 -0.04
CA ASN A 31 -0.54 -0.79 -1.15
C ASN A 31 -0.96 -2.27 -1.05
N TRP A 32 -1.46 -2.67 0.13
CA TRP A 32 -1.90 -4.05 0.39
C TRP A 32 -2.82 -4.57 -0.72
N LYS A 33 -2.73 -5.86 -0.99
CA LYS A 33 -3.56 -6.54 -1.99
C LYS A 33 -4.48 -7.54 -1.30
N ARG A 34 -5.77 -7.50 -1.63
CA ARG A 34 -6.80 -8.39 -1.12
C ARG A 34 -7.82 -8.71 -2.23
N THR A 35 -8.66 -9.72 -2.00
CA THR A 35 -9.75 -10.08 -2.93
C THR A 35 -10.92 -9.12 -2.80
N LEU A 36 -11.83 -9.06 -3.78
CA LEU A 36 -13.07 -8.29 -3.61
C LEU A 36 -13.94 -8.85 -2.48
N ALA A 37 -13.90 -10.17 -2.25
CA ALA A 37 -14.59 -10.80 -1.14
C ALA A 37 -14.10 -10.26 0.23
N ASP A 38 -12.81 -9.97 0.37
CA ASP A 38 -12.25 -9.38 1.58
C ASP A 38 -12.78 -7.96 1.85
N TYR A 39 -13.16 -7.20 0.83
CA TYR A 39 -13.71 -5.85 1.01
C TYR A 39 -15.05 -5.86 1.75
N LEU A 40 -15.83 -6.93 1.60
CA LEU A 40 -17.13 -7.10 2.24
C LEU A 40 -17.01 -7.48 3.73
N LYS A 41 -15.82 -7.91 4.17
CA LYS A 41 -15.60 -8.27 5.57
C LYS A 41 -15.58 -6.98 6.43
N PRO A 42 -16.39 -6.88 7.49
CA PRO A 42 -16.52 -5.62 8.24
C PRO A 42 -15.24 -5.21 9.00
N ASP A 43 -14.32 -6.14 9.22
CA ASP A 43 -13.12 -6.02 10.05
C ASP A 43 -11.83 -5.73 9.27
N TRP A 44 -11.84 -5.77 7.93
CA TRP A 44 -10.62 -5.54 7.15
C TRP A 44 -9.96 -4.18 7.42
N PRO A 45 -10.67 -3.06 7.70
CA PRO A 45 -10.01 -1.80 8.03
C PRO A 45 -9.18 -1.92 9.29
N GLN A 46 -9.73 -2.56 10.34
CA GLN A 46 -9.05 -2.82 11.60
C GLN A 46 -7.84 -3.74 11.39
N ALA A 47 -7.95 -4.75 10.50
CA ALA A 47 -6.85 -5.66 10.18
C ALA A 47 -5.63 -4.97 9.51
N ILE A 48 -5.79 -3.74 9.00
CA ILE A 48 -4.67 -2.93 8.46
C ILE A 48 -4.36 -1.69 9.33
N GLY A 49 -4.99 -1.60 10.51
CA GLY A 49 -4.85 -0.45 11.41
C GLY A 49 -5.46 0.86 10.87
N ALA A 50 -6.43 0.76 9.95
CA ALA A 50 -7.15 1.92 9.41
C ALA A 50 -8.46 2.16 10.15
N ILE A 51 -8.87 3.43 10.21
CA ILE A 51 -10.11 3.86 10.86
C ILE A 51 -11.07 4.39 9.79
N PRO A 52 -12.21 3.75 9.54
CA PRO A 52 -13.24 4.30 8.66
C PRO A 52 -13.84 5.58 9.23
N THR A 53 -13.78 6.67 8.48
CA THR A 53 -14.36 7.96 8.89
C THR A 53 -15.62 8.32 8.11
N ARG A 54 -15.83 7.70 6.95
CA ARG A 54 -17.08 7.76 6.18
C ARG A 54 -17.41 6.39 5.59
N LYS A 55 -18.69 6.11 5.42
CA LYS A 55 -19.21 4.88 4.81
C LYS A 55 -20.47 5.15 4.00
N ASP A 56 -20.75 4.26 3.06
CA ASP A 56 -22.04 4.16 2.38
C ASP A 56 -22.60 2.73 2.50
N ARG A 57 -23.68 2.42 1.76
CA ARG A 57 -24.29 1.07 1.77
C ARG A 57 -23.37 -0.04 1.27
N HIS A 58 -22.24 0.29 0.65
CA HIS A 58 -21.26 -0.65 0.12
C HIS A 58 -19.99 -0.73 0.96
N GLY A 59 -19.91 -0.04 2.11
CA GLY A 59 -18.77 -0.09 3.01
C GLY A 59 -18.04 1.25 3.17
N PRO A 60 -16.79 1.24 3.66
CA PRO A 60 -16.02 2.46 3.89
C PRO A 60 -15.83 3.26 2.60
N THR A 61 -15.96 4.58 2.67
CA THR A 61 -15.71 5.52 1.55
C THR A 61 -14.50 6.41 1.81
N VAL A 62 -14.19 6.67 3.08
CA VAL A 62 -12.98 7.37 3.53
C VAL A 62 -12.37 6.63 4.71
N LEU A 63 -11.06 6.41 4.65
CA LEU A 63 -10.25 5.86 5.73
C LEU A 63 -9.28 6.91 6.25
N TRP A 64 -9.04 6.91 7.56
CA TRP A 64 -7.88 7.53 8.18
C TRP A 64 -6.83 6.45 8.46
N TRP A 65 -5.60 6.69 8.02
CA TRP A 65 -4.48 5.79 8.27
C TRP A 65 -3.17 6.57 8.35
N MET A 66 -2.43 6.39 9.45
CA MET A 66 -1.12 7.03 9.70
C MET A 66 -1.11 8.53 9.37
N GLY A 67 -2.12 9.27 9.85
CA GLY A 67 -2.20 10.73 9.67
C GLY A 67 -2.78 11.22 8.34
N HIS A 68 -3.21 10.32 7.44
CA HIS A 68 -3.76 10.70 6.15
C HIS A 68 -5.16 10.14 5.90
N TYR A 69 -5.96 10.90 5.14
CA TYR A 69 -7.21 10.42 4.58
C TYR A 69 -6.98 9.77 3.22
N TYR A 70 -7.54 8.58 3.05
CA TYR A 70 -7.59 7.85 1.79
C TYR A 70 -9.04 7.70 1.36
N THR A 71 -9.31 7.97 0.09
CA THR A 71 -10.66 7.94 -0.48
C THR A 71 -10.83 6.70 -1.34
N ARG A 72 -11.99 6.04 -1.22
CA ARG A 72 -12.37 4.90 -2.07
C ARG A 72 -12.48 5.32 -3.53
N ARG A 73 -11.92 4.51 -4.41
CA ARG A 73 -11.99 4.59 -5.88
C ARG A 73 -12.35 3.21 -6.42
N SER A 74 -12.80 3.16 -7.67
CA SER A 74 -13.11 1.92 -8.37
C SER A 74 -12.61 1.96 -9.80
N GLY A 75 -12.36 0.78 -10.37
CA GLY A 75 -11.90 0.65 -11.76
C GLY A 75 -12.96 1.09 -12.76
N GLU A 76 -12.55 1.84 -13.78
CA GLU A 76 -13.42 2.23 -14.92
C GLU A 76 -13.23 1.28 -16.12
N ASN A 77 -12.08 0.61 -16.22
CA ASN A 77 -11.74 -0.26 -17.34
C ASN A 77 -12.09 -1.73 -17.05
N LYS A 78 -13.21 -2.19 -17.63
CA LYS A 78 -13.70 -3.57 -17.48
C LYS A 78 -12.74 -4.65 -17.99
N LYS A 79 -11.75 -4.32 -18.84
CA LYS A 79 -10.74 -5.27 -19.34
C LYS A 79 -9.86 -5.85 -18.21
N PHE A 80 -9.67 -5.10 -17.13
CA PHE A 80 -8.81 -5.50 -16.01
C PHE A 80 -9.60 -6.05 -14.80
N GLY A 81 -10.87 -6.38 -15.01
CA GLY A 81 -11.76 -6.87 -13.95
C GLY A 81 -12.23 -5.78 -12.98
N ALA A 82 -13.11 -6.18 -12.06
CA ALA A 82 -13.59 -5.28 -11.02
C ALA A 82 -12.50 -5.04 -9.97
N ALA A 83 -12.34 -3.78 -9.57
CA ALA A 83 -11.38 -3.39 -8.54
C ALA A 83 -11.89 -2.21 -7.71
N ILE A 84 -11.54 -2.21 -6.42
CA ILE A 84 -11.74 -1.12 -5.46
C ILE A 84 -10.37 -0.79 -4.87
N TRP A 85 -10.01 0.48 -4.72
CA TRP A 85 -8.80 0.87 -4.00
C TRP A 85 -9.00 2.13 -3.18
N PHE A 86 -8.16 2.32 -2.18
CA PHE A 86 -8.11 3.54 -1.39
C PHE A 86 -6.83 4.28 -1.73
N SER A 87 -6.94 5.52 -2.21
CA SER A 87 -5.79 6.35 -2.55
C SER A 87 -5.91 7.76 -2.01
N ARG A 88 -4.76 8.44 -1.95
CA ARG A 88 -4.65 9.87 -1.64
C ARG A 88 -3.71 10.54 -2.64
N SER A 89 -3.83 11.86 -2.77
CA SER A 89 -2.84 12.65 -3.50
C SER A 89 -1.50 12.65 -2.74
N ALA A 90 -0.41 12.56 -3.49
CA ALA A 90 0.97 12.67 -3.05
C ALA A 90 1.67 13.88 -3.68
N GLY A 91 0.90 14.88 -4.11
CA GLY A 91 1.40 16.07 -4.82
C GLY A 91 1.27 15.94 -6.34
N ALA A 92 2.07 16.71 -7.06
CA ALA A 92 2.16 16.68 -8.51
C ALA A 92 3.55 16.19 -8.95
N ASP A 93 3.65 15.66 -10.17
CA ASP A 93 4.93 15.43 -10.85
C ASP A 93 5.51 16.73 -11.43
N ALA A 94 6.65 16.64 -12.13
CA ALA A 94 7.33 17.80 -12.70
C ALA A 94 6.50 18.48 -13.82
N GLU A 95 5.58 17.73 -14.41
CA GLU A 95 4.67 18.14 -15.47
C GLU A 95 3.33 18.68 -14.92
N GLY A 96 3.16 18.67 -13.59
CA GLY A 96 1.96 19.18 -12.92
C GLY A 96 0.81 18.18 -12.80
N ASN A 97 1.00 16.92 -13.19
CA ASN A 97 -0.03 15.88 -13.04
C ASN A 97 -0.08 15.39 -11.59
N ALA A 98 -1.30 15.20 -11.08
CA ALA A 98 -1.50 14.70 -9.72
C ALA A 98 -0.99 13.27 -9.57
N ARG A 99 -0.07 13.06 -8.63
CA ARG A 99 0.42 11.75 -8.22
C ARG A 99 -0.47 11.19 -7.13
N TYR A 100 -0.84 9.92 -7.25
CA TYR A 100 -1.65 9.24 -6.25
C TYR A 100 -0.91 8.02 -5.70
N ILE A 101 -0.99 7.83 -4.39
CA ILE A 101 -0.48 6.64 -3.71
C ILE A 101 -1.64 5.82 -3.15
N ARG A 102 -1.50 4.49 -3.19
CA ARG A 102 -2.55 3.55 -2.78
C ARG A 102 -2.23 2.95 -1.42
N LEU A 103 -3.24 2.88 -0.56
CA LEU A 103 -3.17 2.19 0.73
C LEU A 103 -3.42 0.69 0.57
N ILE A 104 -4.51 0.36 -0.12
CA ILE A 104 -4.98 -1.00 -0.32
C ILE A 104 -5.75 -1.08 -1.64
N THR A 105 -5.67 -2.23 -2.31
CA THR A 105 -6.42 -2.60 -3.50
C THR A 105 -7.13 -3.93 -3.27
N PHE A 106 -8.41 -3.96 -3.61
CA PHE A 106 -9.26 -5.14 -3.66
C PHE A 106 -9.56 -5.46 -5.12
N SER A 107 -9.20 -6.65 -5.57
CA SER A 107 -9.45 -7.11 -6.93
C SER A 107 -9.40 -8.63 -6.97
N ASP A 108 -10.29 -9.24 -7.74
CA ASP A 108 -10.25 -10.68 -8.05
C ASP A 108 -9.55 -10.95 -9.38
N ALA A 109 -8.97 -9.91 -10.00
CA ALA A 109 -8.24 -10.06 -11.24
C ALA A 109 -7.20 -11.18 -11.05
N PRO A 110 -7.17 -12.20 -11.93
CA PRO A 110 -6.00 -13.04 -12.06
C PRO A 110 -4.80 -12.12 -12.34
N MET A 111 -3.57 -12.60 -12.10
CA MET A 111 -2.40 -11.94 -12.71
C MET A 111 -2.81 -11.58 -14.14
N PRO A 112 -2.56 -10.33 -14.62
CA PRO A 112 -2.81 -10.05 -16.01
C PRO A 112 -2.17 -11.18 -16.81
N ASP A 113 -2.83 -11.65 -17.87
CA ASP A 113 -2.18 -12.45 -18.91
C ASP A 113 -0.94 -11.64 -19.29
N ALA A 114 0.17 -11.93 -18.62
CA ALA A 114 1.41 -11.26 -18.82
C ALA A 114 1.90 -11.87 -20.12
N GLU A 115 2.01 -11.04 -21.14
CA GLU A 115 2.62 -11.49 -22.38
C GLU A 115 3.98 -12.09 -22.03
N ASP A 116 4.30 -13.20 -22.68
CA ASP A 116 5.59 -13.84 -22.52
C ASP A 116 6.71 -12.81 -22.75
N LEU A 117 7.81 -12.94 -22.01
CA LEU A 117 8.98 -12.10 -22.24
C LEU A 117 9.40 -12.27 -23.70
N PRO A 118 9.59 -11.18 -24.46
CA PRO A 118 10.13 -11.27 -25.81
C PRO A 118 11.47 -12.02 -25.83
N ASP A 119 11.73 -12.79 -26.88
CA ASP A 119 12.93 -13.64 -27.00
C ASP A 119 14.24 -12.89 -26.77
N TYR A 120 14.30 -11.61 -27.17
CA TYR A 120 15.49 -10.78 -26.97
C TYR A 120 15.76 -10.48 -25.48
N VAL A 121 14.71 -10.34 -24.65
CA VAL A 121 14.81 -10.13 -23.21
C VAL A 121 15.30 -11.40 -22.53
N VAL A 122 14.75 -12.55 -22.91
CA VAL A 122 15.20 -13.87 -22.42
C VAL A 122 16.67 -14.12 -22.76
N SER A 123 17.08 -13.73 -23.97
CA SER A 123 18.48 -13.85 -24.42
C SER A 123 19.43 -12.95 -23.61
N ALA A 124 19.02 -11.73 -23.28
CA ALA A 124 19.80 -10.82 -22.43
C ALA A 124 19.94 -11.36 -20.99
N LEU A 125 18.88 -11.92 -20.40
CA LEU A 125 18.90 -12.51 -19.06
C LEU A 125 19.90 -13.68 -18.94
N LYS A 126 19.94 -14.55 -19.96
CA LYS A 126 20.89 -15.67 -20.02
C LYS A 126 22.35 -15.19 -20.06
N LYS A 127 22.63 -14.15 -20.83
CA LYS A 127 23.98 -13.55 -20.92
C LYS A 127 24.40 -12.95 -19.57
N ALA A 128 23.54 -12.14 -18.96
CA ALA A 128 23.81 -11.49 -17.67
C ALA A 128 24.08 -12.50 -16.53
N THR A 129 23.38 -13.64 -16.54
CA THR A 129 23.56 -14.69 -15.51
C THR A 129 24.85 -15.49 -15.73
N THR A 130 25.34 -15.56 -16.97
CA THR A 130 26.58 -16.26 -17.32
C THR A 130 27.80 -15.41 -16.94
N GLU A 131 27.72 -14.09 -17.12
CA GLU A 131 28.79 -13.14 -16.76
C GLU A 131 28.97 -12.99 -15.24
N GLN A 132 27.90 -13.15 -14.45
CA GLN A 132 27.96 -13.11 -12.98
C GLN A 132 28.59 -14.35 -12.32
N ARG A 133 28.87 -15.41 -13.09
CA ARG A 133 29.46 -16.67 -12.59
C ARG A 133 30.94 -16.82 -12.95
N GLN A 134 31.55 -15.80 -13.54
CA GLN A 134 32.97 -15.69 -13.84
C GLN A 134 33.63 -14.70 -12.89
#